data_AF-A0AA37HH78-F1
#
_entry.id   AF-A0AA37HH78-F1
#
_cell.length_a   1.000
_cell.length_b   1.000
_cell.length_c   1.000
_cell.angle_alpha   90.00
_cell.angle_beta   90.00
_cell.angle_gamma   90.00
#
_symmetry.space_group_name_H-M   'P 1'
#
loop_
_entity.id
_entity.type
_entity.pdbx_description
1 polymer ?
#
loop_
_entity_poly.entity_id
_entity_poly.type
_entity_poly.pdbx_seq_one_letter_code
_entity_poly.pdbx_strand_id
1 'polypeptide(L)'
;MEQVLAPALRPGDTVILDNLSAHKVAGVREALAAVGARLLYLPKYSPDFNPIERVFAKIKALLRKAAPRSEAALHQAIRRVLRSFKPRECRRIIAAAGYDATSAMTGTIST
;
A
#
# COMPACT_ATOMS: atom_id res chain seq x y z
N MET A 1 1.37 -13.46 -5.02
CA MET A 1 2.32 -12.37 -5.36
C MET A 1 2.63 -12.36 -6.85
N GLU A 2 3.10 -13.48 -7.41
CA GLU A 2 3.56 -13.62 -8.80
C GLU A 2 2.49 -13.33 -9.87
N GLN A 3 1.22 -13.67 -9.61
CA GLN A 3 0.15 -13.55 -10.61
C GLN A 3 -0.46 -12.16 -10.71
N VAL A 4 -0.36 -11.34 -9.65
CA VAL A 4 -1.12 -10.08 -9.55
C VAL A 4 -0.21 -8.90 -9.28
N LEU A 5 0.61 -8.96 -8.23
CA LEU A 5 1.42 -7.82 -7.82
C LEU A 5 2.70 -7.72 -8.65
N ALA A 6 3.47 -8.81 -8.77
CA ALA A 6 4.75 -8.79 -9.47
C ALA A 6 4.67 -8.26 -10.92
N PRO A 7 3.66 -8.62 -11.74
CA PRO A 7 3.53 -8.10 -13.12
C PRO A 7 3.20 -6.60 -13.20
N ALA A 8 2.73 -6.01 -12.10
CA ALA A 8 2.39 -4.59 -12.03
C ALA A 8 3.56 -3.71 -11.55
N LEU A 9 4.67 -4.32 -11.12
CA LEU A 9 5.83 -3.62 -10.58
C LEU A 9 6.87 -3.32 -11.66
N ARG A 10 7.69 -2.31 -11.38
CA ARG A 10 8.85 -1.92 -12.18
C ARG A 10 10.12 -2.05 -11.34
N PRO A 11 11.29 -2.26 -11.98
CA PRO A 11 12.56 -2.17 -11.28
C PRO A 11 12.68 -0.83 -10.53
N GLY A 12 13.05 -0.90 -9.25
CA GLY A 12 13.13 0.25 -8.35
C GLY A 12 11.89 0.54 -7.52
N ASP A 13 10.72 -0.06 -7.84
CA ASP A 13 9.53 0.07 -7.00
C ASP A 13 9.78 -0.52 -5.59
N THR A 14 9.15 0.08 -4.58
CA THR A 14 9.20 -0.41 -3.20
C THR A 14 7.82 -0.87 -2.77
N VAL A 15 7.72 -2.14 -2.37
CA VAL A 15 6.54 -2.73 -1.75
C VAL A 15 6.68 -2.59 -0.24
N ILE A 16 5.74 -1.88 0.38
CA ILE A 16 5.66 -1.67 1.82
C ILE A 16 4.61 -2.60 2.38
N LEU A 17 4.98 -3.47 3.33
CA LEU A 17 4.08 -4.40 3.99
C LEU A 17 4.10 -4.20 5.51
N ASP A 18 2.93 -4.34 6.12
CA ASP A 18 2.82 -4.44 7.58
C ASP A 18 3.57 -5.69 8.11
N ASN A 19 4.00 -5.65 9.37
CA ASN A 19 4.81 -6.67 10.02
C ASN A 19 4.05 -7.94 10.44
N LEU A 20 2.76 -8.06 10.12
CA LEU A 20 1.95 -9.24 10.40
C LEU A 20 2.59 -10.52 9.86
N SER A 21 2.55 -11.61 10.63
CA SER A 21 3.12 -12.92 10.25
C SER A 21 2.55 -13.45 8.93
N ALA A 22 1.28 -13.17 8.63
CA ALA A 22 0.62 -13.53 7.38
C ALA A 22 1.25 -12.87 6.13
N HIS A 23 2.00 -11.78 6.28
CA HIS A 23 2.72 -11.14 5.17
C HIS A 23 4.10 -11.74 4.94
N LYS A 24 4.61 -12.55 5.87
CA LYS A 24 5.95 -13.15 5.82
C LYS A 24 5.90 -14.58 5.30
N VAL A 25 5.17 -14.81 4.21
CA VAL A 25 5.14 -16.11 3.56
C VAL A 25 6.40 -16.32 2.71
N ALA A 26 6.85 -17.56 2.59
CA ALA A 26 8.00 -17.91 1.77
C ALA A 26 7.78 -17.48 0.30
N GLY A 27 8.83 -17.01 -0.37
CA GLY A 27 8.78 -16.64 -1.78
C GLY A 27 8.41 -15.18 -2.07
N VAL A 28 7.89 -14.40 -1.11
CA VAL A 28 7.51 -12.99 -1.36
C VAL A 28 8.73 -12.15 -1.71
N ARG A 29 9.83 -12.30 -0.96
CA ARG A 29 11.04 -11.51 -1.18
C ARG A 29 11.67 -11.86 -2.52
N GLU A 30 11.72 -13.14 -2.84
CA GLU A 30 12.27 -13.71 -4.06
C GLU A 30 11.47 -13.24 -5.28
N ALA A 31 10.14 -13.33 -5.23
CA ALA A 31 9.26 -12.88 -6.31
C ALA A 31 9.38 -11.38 -6.58
N LEU A 32 9.56 -10.55 -5.54
CA LEU A 32 9.77 -9.11 -5.70
C LEU A 32 11.18 -8.78 -6.22
N ALA A 33 12.21 -9.49 -5.73
CA ALA A 33 13.57 -9.32 -6.21
C ALA A 33 13.73 -9.70 -7.68
N ALA A 34 13.02 -10.73 -8.14
CA ALA A 34 13.04 -11.19 -9.53
C ALA A 34 12.56 -10.12 -10.54
N VAL A 35 11.73 -9.17 -10.11
CA VAL A 35 11.28 -8.02 -10.92
C VAL A 35 12.05 -6.73 -10.63
N GLY A 36 13.11 -6.80 -9.83
CA GLY A 36 13.92 -5.65 -9.44
C GLY A 36 13.24 -4.71 -8.43
N ALA A 37 12.18 -5.15 -7.76
CA ALA A 37 11.50 -4.40 -6.71
C ALA A 37 12.12 -4.65 -5.33
N ARG A 38 11.91 -3.70 -4.41
CA ARG A 38 12.38 -3.75 -3.02
C ARG A 38 11.22 -4.07 -2.10
N LEU A 39 11.50 -4.81 -1.02
CA LEU A 39 10.52 -5.13 0.02
C LEU A 39 10.91 -4.45 1.33
N LEU A 40 10.01 -3.62 1.86
CA LEU A 40 10.12 -2.97 3.17
C LEU A 40 9.02 -3.49 4.09
N TYR A 41 9.42 -4.10 5.22
CA TYR A 41 8.49 -4.39 6.31
C TYR A 41 8.49 -3.25 7.31
N LEU A 42 7.30 -2.86 7.76
CA LEU A 42 7.17 -1.83 8.78
C LEU A 42 7.67 -2.33 10.15
N PRO A 43 8.22 -1.47 11.02
CA PRO A 43 8.44 -1.82 12.41
C PRO A 43 7.10 -2.18 13.09
N LYS A 44 7.16 -3.01 14.14
CA LYS A 44 5.94 -3.39 14.88
C LYS A 44 5.24 -2.15 15.42
N TYR A 45 3.91 -2.17 15.42
CA TYR A 45 3.07 -1.09 15.96
C TYR A 45 3.37 0.29 15.38
N SER A 46 3.75 0.36 14.10
CA SER A 46 4.04 1.62 13.40
C SER A 46 2.99 1.95 12.33
N PRO A 47 1.71 2.15 12.71
CA PRO A 47 0.64 2.44 11.75
C PRO A 47 0.85 3.78 11.04
N ASP A 48 1.58 4.71 11.65
CA ASP A 48 1.87 6.03 11.06
C ASP A 48 2.72 5.95 9.79
N PHE A 49 3.55 4.91 9.67
CA PHE A 49 4.34 4.62 8.46
C PHE A 49 3.57 3.74 7.46
N ASN A 50 2.29 3.42 7.71
CA ASN A 50 1.50 2.62 6.78
C ASN A 50 0.55 3.51 5.97
N PRO A 51 0.87 3.87 4.71
CA PRO A 51 0.03 4.76 3.92
C PRO A 51 -1.38 4.21 3.66
N ILE A 52 -1.58 2.89 3.75
CA ILE A 52 -2.89 2.27 3.53
C ILE A 52 -3.90 2.63 4.64
N GLU A 53 -3.45 3.02 5.83
CA GLU A 53 -4.36 3.36 6.95
C GLU A 53 -5.23 4.57 6.61
N ARG A 54 -4.64 5.61 6.01
CA ARG A 54 -5.38 6.79 5.54
C ARG A 54 -6.33 6.47 4.39
N VAL A 55 -5.92 5.56 3.50
CA VAL A 55 -6.77 5.06 2.42
C VAL A 55 -7.98 4.34 2.99
N PHE A 56 -7.78 3.41 3.94
CA PHE A 56 -8.87 2.68 4.59
C PHE A 56 -9.78 3.58 5.43
N ALA A 57 -9.23 4.59 6.12
CA ALA A 57 -10.04 5.57 6.85
C ALA A 57 -11.03 6.28 5.92
N LYS A 58 -10.57 6.75 4.75
CA LYS A 58 -11.43 7.37 3.73
C LYS A 58 -12.44 6.38 3.15
N ILE A 59 -12.02 5.16 2.82
CA ILE A 59 -12.92 4.11 2.31
C ILE A 59 -14.04 3.86 3.32
N LYS A 60 -13.69 3.61 4.59
CA LYS A 60 -14.67 3.38 5.67
C LYS A 60 -15.64 4.55 5.82
N ALA A 61 -15.16 5.79 5.79
CA ALA A 61 -16.01 6.96 5.89
C ALA A 61 -17.03 7.05 4.73
N LEU A 62 -16.59 6.82 3.49
CA LEU A 62 -17.45 6.87 2.32
C LEU A 62 -18.45 5.69 2.27
N LEU A 63 -18.04 4.50 2.70
CA LEU A 63 -18.94 3.35 2.79
C LEU A 63 -20.01 3.54 3.88
N ARG A 64 -19.63 4.10 5.04
CA ARG A 64 -20.62 4.46 6.09
C ARG A 64 -21.65 5.46 5.58
N LYS A 65 -21.20 6.48 4.82
CA LYS A 65 -22.10 7.45 4.19
C LYS A 65 -23.03 6.80 3.14
N ALA A 66 -22.53 5.84 2.37
CA ALA A 66 -23.31 5.14 1.35
C ALA A 66 -24.30 4.11 1.93
N ALA A 67 -24.05 3.60 3.14
CA ALA A 67 -24.90 2.66 3.88
C ALA A 67 -25.46 1.48 3.05
N PRO A 68 -24.61 0.73 2.31
CA PRO A 68 -25.07 -0.38 1.48
C PRO A 68 -25.73 -1.47 2.34
N ARG A 69 -26.83 -2.05 1.85
CA ARG A 69 -27.64 -3.06 2.56
C ARG A 69 -27.60 -4.45 1.93
N SER A 70 -26.69 -4.65 0.97
CA SER A 70 -26.40 -5.95 0.37
C SER A 70 -24.93 -6.05 0.00
N GLU A 71 -24.44 -7.28 -0.14
CA GLU A 71 -23.06 -7.55 -0.57
C GLU A 71 -22.78 -6.95 -1.96
N ALA A 72 -23.72 -7.12 -2.91
CA ALA A 72 -23.60 -6.55 -4.24
C ALA A 72 -23.48 -5.01 -4.20
N ALA A 73 -24.29 -4.35 -3.37
CA ALA A 73 -24.22 -2.90 -3.18
C ALA A 73 -22.90 -2.48 -2.52
N LEU A 74 -22.41 -3.24 -1.54
CA LEU A 74 -21.12 -2.99 -0.89
C LEU A 74 -19.96 -3.09 -1.91
N HIS A 75 -19.93 -4.16 -2.71
CA HIS A 75 -18.92 -4.32 -3.76
C HIS A 75 -18.96 -3.19 -4.79
N GLN A 76 -20.15 -2.75 -5.20
CA GLN A 76 -20.29 -1.61 -6.12
C GLN A 76 -19.80 -0.31 -5.47
N ALA A 77 -20.12 -0.09 -4.20
CA ALA A 77 -19.68 1.08 -3.45
C ALA A 77 -18.15 1.10 -3.31
N ILE A 78 -17.52 -0.03 -2.96
CA ILE A 78 -16.05 -0.16 -2.90
C ILE A 78 -15.44 0.19 -4.26
N ARG A 79 -15.93 -0.38 -5.36
CA ARG A 79 -15.43 -0.05 -6.72
C ARG A 79 -15.53 1.44 -7.03
N ARG A 80 -16.64 2.08 -6.68
CA ARG A 80 -16.84 3.53 -6.90
C ARG A 80 -15.87 4.36 -6.08
N VAL A 81 -15.68 4.00 -4.80
CA VAL A 81 -14.76 4.69 -3.90
C VAL A 81 -13.31 4.54 -4.38
N LEU A 82 -12.88 3.33 -4.77
CA LEU A 82 -11.53 3.09 -5.29
C LEU A 82 -11.24 3.94 -6.54
N ARG A 83 -12.21 4.06 -7.45
CA ARG A 83 -12.10 4.93 -8.65
C ARG A 83 -12.06 6.43 -8.34
N SER A 84 -12.41 6.85 -7.12
CA SER A 84 -12.43 8.26 -6.72
C SER A 84 -11.06 8.80 -6.27
N PHE A 85 -10.08 7.92 -6.01
CA PHE A 85 -8.75 8.33 -5.59
C PHE A 85 -7.99 8.97 -6.75
N LYS A 86 -7.60 10.23 -6.56
CA LYS A 86 -6.81 10.98 -7.54
C LYS A 86 -5.31 10.73 -7.31
N PRO A 87 -4.46 10.67 -8.35
CA PRO A 87 -3.02 10.48 -8.20
C PRO A 87 -2.37 11.49 -7.23
N ARG A 88 -2.80 12.76 -7.26
CA ARG A 88 -2.31 13.81 -6.33
C ARG A 88 -2.64 13.50 -4.86
N GLU A 89 -3.79 12.89 -4.60
CA GLU A 89 -4.17 12.49 -3.25
C GLU A 89 -3.33 11.30 -2.78
N CYS A 90 -3.14 10.27 -3.62
CA CYS A 90 -2.30 9.13 -3.29
C CYS A 90 -0.87 9.56 -2.96
N ARG A 91 -0.29 10.47 -3.74
CA ARG A 91 1.05 11.03 -3.47
C ARG A 91 1.12 11.70 -2.10
N ARG A 92 0.13 12.52 -1.75
CA ARG A 92 0.08 13.17 -0.42
C ARG A 92 -0.06 12.17 0.72
N ILE A 93 -0.80 11.09 0.53
CA ILE A 93 -0.94 10.03 1.54
C ILE A 93 0.41 9.32 1.76
N ILE A 94 1.11 8.98 0.68
CA ILE A 94 2.43 8.34 0.71
C ILE A 94 3.47 9.27 1.38
N ALA A 95 3.51 10.54 0.95
CA ALA A 95 4.33 11.59 1.56
C ALA A 95 4.10 11.72 3.06
N ALA A 96 2.84 11.79 3.49
CA ALA A 96 2.49 11.93 4.90
C ALA A 96 2.84 10.71 5.76
N ALA A 97 3.11 9.55 5.14
CA ALA A 97 3.65 8.37 5.82
C ALA A 97 5.19 8.34 5.82
N GLY A 98 5.85 9.41 5.38
CA GLY A 98 7.32 9.54 5.39
C GLY A 98 8.02 9.12 4.10
N TYR A 99 7.29 8.81 3.03
CA TYR A 99 7.85 8.31 1.76
C TYR A 99 7.84 9.36 0.66
N ASP A 100 8.43 10.52 0.91
CA ASP A 100 8.53 11.57 -0.10
C ASP A 100 9.41 11.13 -1.27
N ALA A 101 8.87 11.25 -2.49
CA ALA A 101 9.54 10.90 -3.74
C ALA A 101 10.70 11.86 -4.10
N THR A 102 11.18 12.68 -3.16
CA THR A 102 12.08 13.81 -3.42
C THR A 102 13.51 13.60 -2.95
N SER A 103 13.85 12.47 -2.33
CA SER A 103 15.25 12.15 -2.04
C SER A 103 15.68 10.87 -2.74
N ALA A 104 16.60 11.03 -3.69
CA ALA A 104 17.54 9.98 -4.05
C ALA A 104 18.08 9.38 -2.75
N MET A 105 17.77 8.10 -2.52
CA MET A 105 18.20 7.37 -1.33
C MET A 105 19.66 6.95 -1.51
N THR A 106 20.54 7.94 -1.58
CA THR A 106 21.97 7.85 -1.29
C THR A 106 22.10 8.10 0.21
N GLY A 107 21.79 7.10 1.01
CA GLY A 107 21.75 7.22 2.45
C GLY A 107 21.97 5.87 3.10
N THR A 108 23.24 5.52 3.25
CA THR A 108 23.73 4.47 4.14
C THR A 108 23.04 4.60 5.49
N ILE A 109 22.25 3.61 5.88
CA ILE A 109 21.90 3.46 7.30
C ILE A 109 23.15 2.88 7.96
N SER A 110 23.92 3.76 8.60
CA SER A 110 25.07 3.40 9.42
C SER A 110 24.62 2.90 10.78
N THR A 111 25.20 1.76 11.15
CA THR A 111 25.28 1.09 12.47
C THR A 111 24.07 0.28 12.90
#